data_AF-A0A966SND9-F1
#
_entry.id   AF-A0A966SND9-F1
#
_cell.length_a   1.000
_cell.length_b   1.000
_cell.length_c   1.000
_cell.angle_alpha   90.00
_cell.angle_beta   90.00
_cell.angle_gamma   90.00
#
_symmetry.space_group_name_H-M   'P 1'
#
loop_
_entity.id
_entity.type
_entity.pdbx_description
1 polymer ?
#
loop_
_entity_poly.entity_id
_entity_poly.type
_entity_poly.pdbx_seq_one_letter_code
_entity_poly.pdbx_strand_id
1 'polypeptide(L)'
;VIICYVQGTNVRTVGDFSLTDDPVPPMYEYFAREVERATRCGVEKILIDPGLGFYYRNLQDSGVRVRHQMTTFLNTFRLRTLGFPICHALPHAFEYFGEEVRSAEPFFAVLAALGKTDLFRTHEVPRIRAVLETMKVV
;
A
#
# COMPACT_ATOMS: atom_id res chain seq x y z
N VAL A 1 8.65 -3.12 -13.18
CA VAL A 1 8.38 -1.77 -12.65
C VAL A 1 7.35 -1.85 -11.55
N ILE A 2 7.32 -0.87 -10.64
CA ILE A 2 6.24 -0.72 -9.65
C ILE A 2 5.49 0.55 -10.03
N ILE A 3 4.20 0.45 -10.30
CA ILE A 3 3.32 1.58 -10.58
C ILE A 3 2.68 1.97 -9.26
N CYS A 4 2.96 3.19 -8.76
CA CYS A 4 2.41 3.67 -7.50
C CYS A 4 1.17 4.55 -7.75
N TYR A 5 0.13 4.40 -6.93
CA TYR A 5 -1.02 5.29 -6.89
C TYR A 5 -0.66 6.60 -6.20
N VAL A 6 -0.98 7.71 -6.86
CA VAL A 6 -0.77 9.07 -6.33
C VAL A 6 -2.01 9.89 -6.66
N GLN A 7 -2.61 10.54 -5.66
CA GLN A 7 -3.69 11.49 -5.89
C GLN A 7 -3.10 12.87 -6.21
N GLY A 8 -2.74 13.06 -7.47
CA GLY A 8 -2.13 14.29 -7.99
C GLY A 8 -1.17 14.00 -9.15
N THR A 9 -0.50 15.01 -9.66
CA THR A 9 0.42 14.86 -10.81
C THR A 9 1.67 14.07 -10.48
N ASN A 10 2.24 14.28 -9.28
CA ASN A 10 3.41 13.55 -8.79
C ASN A 10 3.53 13.75 -7.26
N VAL A 11 4.30 12.87 -6.62
CA VAL A 11 4.48 12.83 -5.16
C VAL A 11 5.11 14.08 -4.54
N ARG A 12 5.78 14.94 -5.33
CA ARG A 12 6.40 16.18 -4.84
C ARG A 12 5.44 17.37 -4.82
N THR A 13 4.33 17.26 -5.55
CA THR A 13 3.34 18.34 -5.70
C THR A 13 1.93 17.92 -5.29
N VAL A 14 1.81 16.86 -4.47
CA VAL A 14 0.51 16.45 -3.94
C VAL A 14 0.01 17.43 -2.89
N GLY A 15 -1.30 17.67 -2.90
CA GLY A 15 -1.99 18.51 -1.93
C GLY A 15 -2.66 17.66 -0.84
N ASP A 16 -3.94 17.91 -0.64
CA ASP A 16 -4.76 17.14 0.31
C ASP A 16 -5.22 15.84 -0.35
N PHE A 17 -5.23 14.77 0.42
CA PHE A 17 -5.80 13.49 0.03
C PHE A 17 -7.32 13.53 0.21
N SER A 18 -8.05 13.09 -0.82
CA SER A 18 -9.50 12.91 -0.71
C SER A 18 -9.77 11.51 -0.20
N LEU A 19 -10.12 11.42 1.08
CA LEU A 19 -10.57 10.15 1.64
C LEU A 19 -11.94 9.79 1.08
N THR A 20 -12.09 8.53 0.70
CA THR A 20 -13.36 7.91 0.33
C THR A 20 -13.64 6.77 1.30
N ASP A 21 -14.91 6.43 1.49
CA ASP A 21 -15.30 5.30 2.36
C ASP A 21 -14.73 3.97 1.84
N ASP A 22 -14.71 3.81 0.51
CA ASP A 22 -14.03 2.72 -0.17
C ASP A 22 -12.83 3.27 -0.97
N PRO A 23 -11.58 2.94 -0.60
CA PRO A 23 -10.40 3.44 -1.30
C PRO A 23 -10.14 2.73 -2.65
N VAL A 24 -10.77 1.57 -2.90
CA VAL A 24 -10.42 0.72 -4.04
C VAL A 24 -10.86 1.27 -5.39
N PRO A 25 -12.10 1.76 -5.60
CA PRO A 25 -12.56 2.21 -6.92
C PRO A 25 -11.66 3.26 -7.59
N PRO A 26 -11.27 4.38 -6.93
CA PRO A 26 -10.39 5.35 -7.59
C PRO A 26 -8.99 4.78 -7.88
N MET A 27 -8.47 3.88 -7.02
CA MET A 27 -7.20 3.20 -7.27
C MET A 27 -7.30 2.25 -8.47
N TYR A 28 -8.41 1.51 -8.59
CA TYR A 28 -8.65 0.61 -9.72
C TYR A 28 -8.64 1.36 -11.05
N GLU A 29 -9.41 2.44 -11.16
CA GLU A 29 -9.46 3.28 -12.37
C GLU A 29 -8.08 3.86 -12.74
N TYR A 30 -7.30 4.26 -11.73
CA TYR A 30 -5.94 4.71 -11.94
C TYR A 30 -5.06 3.58 -12.49
N PHE A 31 -5.03 2.43 -11.82
CA PHE A 31 -4.15 1.34 -12.22
C PHE A 31 -4.54 0.73 -13.56
N ALA A 32 -5.84 0.59 -13.87
CA ALA A 32 -6.29 0.08 -15.16
C ALA A 32 -5.67 0.88 -16.32
N ARG A 33 -5.71 2.22 -16.24
CA ARG A 33 -5.11 3.11 -17.23
C ARG A 33 -3.59 3.03 -17.27
N GLU A 34 -2.91 3.09 -16.12
CA GLU A 34 -1.43 3.11 -16.10
C GLU A 34 -0.83 1.76 -16.51
N VAL A 35 -1.47 0.66 -16.14
CA VAL A 35 -1.09 -0.69 -16.56
C VAL A 35 -1.27 -0.84 -18.06
N GLU A 36 -2.41 -0.43 -18.62
CA GLU A 36 -2.63 -0.47 -20.07
C GLU A 36 -1.56 0.34 -20.83
N ARG A 37 -1.23 1.53 -20.32
CA ARG A 37 -0.18 2.36 -20.89
C ARG A 37 1.18 1.65 -20.84
N ALA A 38 1.54 1.08 -19.69
CA ALA A 38 2.81 0.39 -19.52
C ALA A 38 2.93 -0.84 -20.42
N THR A 39 1.87 -1.65 -20.54
CA THR A 39 1.87 -2.85 -21.40
C THR A 39 1.93 -2.49 -22.88
N ARG A 40 1.26 -1.41 -23.33
CA ARG A 40 1.42 -0.87 -24.70
C ARG A 40 2.84 -0.41 -25.00
N CYS A 41 3.61 -0.02 -23.98
CA CYS A 41 5.04 0.30 -24.10
C CYS A 41 5.96 -0.94 -24.00
N GLY A 42 5.41 -2.16 -23.96
CA GLY A 42 6.18 -3.40 -23.87
C GLY A 42 6.63 -3.78 -22.46
N VAL A 43 6.07 -3.17 -21.41
CA VAL A 43 6.41 -3.53 -20.03
C VAL A 43 5.65 -4.80 -19.62
N GLU A 44 6.39 -5.89 -19.37
CA GLU A 44 5.78 -7.19 -19.02
C GLU A 44 5.73 -7.46 -17.51
N LYS A 45 6.72 -6.96 -16.74
CA LYS A 45 6.85 -7.21 -15.30
C LYS A 45 6.39 -5.99 -14.51
N ILE A 46 5.14 -6.02 -14.03
CA ILE A 46 4.51 -4.91 -13.30
C ILE A 46 4.05 -5.39 -11.92
N LEU A 47 4.30 -4.58 -10.89
CA LEU A 47 3.59 -4.62 -9.61
C LEU A 47 2.82 -3.30 -9.46
N ILE A 48 1.70 -3.34 -8.73
CA ILE A 48 0.95 -2.14 -8.36
C ILE A 48 1.13 -1.84 -6.87
N ASP A 49 1.32 -0.57 -6.53
CA ASP A 49 1.49 -0.08 -5.15
C ASP A 49 0.44 0.99 -4.85
N PRO A 50 -0.55 0.72 -3.99
CA PRO A 50 -1.57 1.69 -3.55
C PRO A 50 -1.06 2.99 -2.92
N GLY A 51 0.24 3.16 -2.72
CA GLY A 51 0.84 4.47 -2.44
C GLY A 51 0.72 4.91 -0.98
N LEU A 52 0.57 3.95 -0.06
CA LEU A 52 0.34 4.19 1.38
C LEU A 52 1.52 4.88 2.10
N GLY A 53 2.68 4.95 1.45
CA GLY A 53 3.88 5.62 1.95
C GLY A 53 3.97 7.11 1.63
N PHE A 54 3.08 7.67 0.82
CA PHE A 54 3.15 9.09 0.41
C PHE A 54 2.56 10.04 1.45
N TYR A 55 3.21 11.19 1.63
CA TYR A 55 2.83 12.21 2.61
C TYR A 55 1.95 13.27 1.95
N TYR A 56 0.65 13.20 2.22
CA TYR A 56 -0.33 14.24 1.86
C TYR A 56 -0.52 15.22 3.02
N ARG A 57 -0.77 16.49 2.72
CA ARG A 57 -0.82 17.58 3.71
C ARG A 57 -1.80 17.31 4.85
N ASN A 58 -2.95 16.71 4.57
CA ASN A 58 -4.01 16.41 5.53
C ASN A 58 -3.95 14.99 6.12
N LEU A 59 -2.96 14.16 5.73
CA LEU A 59 -2.79 12.82 6.28
C LEU A 59 -1.64 12.76 7.28
N GLN A 60 -0.43 13.25 6.92
CA GLN A 60 0.79 13.26 7.75
C GLN A 60 0.92 12.03 8.69
N ASP A 61 1.57 12.14 9.84
CA ASP A 61 1.56 11.07 10.85
C ASP A 61 0.35 11.22 11.76
N SER A 62 -0.84 10.86 11.25
CA SER A 62 -2.10 10.95 12.00
C SER A 62 -2.84 9.61 12.08
N GLY A 63 -3.74 9.49 13.06
CA GLY A 63 -4.66 8.36 13.16
C GLY A 63 -5.61 8.25 11.95
N VAL A 64 -5.85 9.34 11.21
CA VAL A 64 -6.60 9.32 9.95
C VAL A 64 -5.82 8.53 8.89
N ARG A 65 -4.52 8.81 8.74
CA ARG A 65 -3.65 8.07 7.83
C ARG A 65 -3.60 6.59 8.17
N VAL A 66 -3.41 6.26 9.45
CA VAL A 66 -3.33 4.87 9.89
C VAL A 66 -4.61 4.11 9.56
N ARG A 67 -5.79 4.69 9.83
CA ARG A 67 -7.08 4.08 9.47
C ARG A 67 -7.20 3.86 7.97
N HIS A 68 -6.84 4.86 7.16
CA HIS A 68 -6.85 4.72 5.70
C HIS A 68 -5.92 3.59 5.21
N GLN A 69 -4.72 3.47 5.79
CA GLN A 69 -3.78 2.40 5.48
C GLN A 69 -4.37 1.03 5.82
N MET A 70 -4.94 0.86 7.01
CA MET A 70 -5.58 -0.39 7.44
C MET A 70 -6.74 -0.78 6.52
N THR A 71 -7.64 0.17 6.22
CA THR A 71 -8.77 -0.07 5.30
C THR A 71 -8.27 -0.45 3.92
N THR A 72 -7.23 0.21 3.42
CA THR A 72 -6.66 -0.10 2.11
C THR A 72 -6.05 -1.50 2.10
N PHE A 73 -5.20 -1.85 3.09
CA PHE A 73 -4.62 -3.19 3.19
C PHE A 73 -5.69 -4.28 3.08
N LEU A 74 -6.75 -4.21 3.88
CA LEU A 74 -7.79 -5.22 3.94
C LEU A 74 -8.65 -5.31 2.66
N ASN A 75 -8.65 -4.30 1.80
CA ASN A 75 -9.49 -4.25 0.60
C ASN A 75 -8.70 -4.37 -0.73
N THR A 76 -7.38 -4.28 -0.69
CA THR A 76 -6.53 -4.29 -1.91
C THR A 76 -6.56 -5.58 -2.69
N PHE A 77 -6.94 -6.72 -2.11
CA PHE A 77 -7.14 -7.98 -2.84
C PHE A 77 -8.07 -7.83 -4.05
N ARG A 78 -8.99 -6.86 -4.03
CA ARG A 78 -9.90 -6.52 -5.13
C ARG A 78 -9.16 -6.02 -6.38
N LEU A 79 -8.01 -5.37 -6.23
CA LEU A 79 -7.18 -4.89 -7.34
C LEU A 79 -6.51 -6.03 -8.12
N ARG A 80 -6.47 -7.26 -7.58
CA ARG A 80 -5.93 -8.44 -8.27
C ARG A 80 -6.69 -8.78 -9.55
N THR A 81 -7.91 -8.29 -9.70
CA THR A 81 -8.70 -8.37 -10.95
C THR A 81 -7.99 -7.72 -12.14
N LEU A 82 -7.04 -6.81 -11.91
CA LEU A 82 -6.17 -6.23 -12.94
C LEU A 82 -5.11 -7.20 -13.45
N GLY A 83 -4.89 -8.34 -12.79
CA GLY A 83 -3.93 -9.37 -13.21
C GLY A 83 -2.48 -9.14 -12.77
N PHE A 84 -2.22 -8.17 -11.88
CA PHE A 84 -0.87 -7.82 -11.44
C PHE A 84 -0.68 -8.01 -9.93
N PRO A 85 0.53 -8.42 -9.49
CA PRO A 85 0.90 -8.50 -8.08
C PRO A 85 0.88 -7.15 -7.37
N ILE A 86 0.57 -7.17 -6.08
CA ILE A 86 0.41 -6.01 -5.21
C ILE A 86 1.63 -5.86 -4.30
N CYS A 87 2.19 -4.65 -4.26
CA CYS A 87 3.27 -4.25 -3.38
C CYS A 87 2.76 -3.26 -2.33
N HIS A 88 3.23 -3.39 -1.09
CA HIS A 88 3.00 -2.38 -0.06
C HIS A 88 4.25 -2.05 0.73
N ALA A 89 4.44 -0.76 1.01
CA ALA A 89 5.32 -0.29 2.07
C ALA A 89 4.62 -0.41 3.43
N LEU A 90 5.24 -1.12 4.38
CA LEU A 90 4.68 -1.29 5.72
C LEU A 90 4.83 0.01 6.54
N PRO A 91 3.73 0.55 7.10
CA PRO A 91 3.76 1.77 7.88
C PRO A 91 4.46 1.63 9.24
N HIS A 92 4.92 2.78 9.74
CA HIS A 92 5.47 2.97 11.08
C HIS A 92 4.44 3.42 12.12
N ALA A 93 3.32 3.98 11.67
CA ALA A 93 2.21 4.45 12.51
C ALA A 93 2.67 5.17 13.81
N PHE A 94 3.52 6.19 13.65
CA PHE A 94 4.10 6.98 14.76
C PHE A 94 3.06 7.43 15.79
N GLU A 95 1.88 7.83 15.34
CA GLU A 95 0.74 8.21 16.19
C GLU A 95 0.43 7.20 17.31
N TYR A 96 0.57 5.91 17.05
CA TYR A 96 0.20 4.85 18.01
C TYR A 96 1.40 4.12 18.59
N PHE A 97 2.46 3.94 17.80
CA PHE A 97 3.63 3.14 18.21
C PHE A 97 4.77 3.99 18.78
N GLY A 98 4.76 5.32 18.60
CA GLY A 98 5.73 6.23 19.22
C GLY A 98 7.18 5.82 18.93
N GLU A 99 8.00 5.65 19.96
CA GLU A 99 9.40 5.21 19.81
C GLU A 99 9.53 3.77 19.28
N GLU A 100 8.50 2.94 19.45
CA GLU A 100 8.43 1.54 19.03
C GLU A 100 7.91 1.37 17.59
N VAL A 101 8.08 2.36 16.72
CA VAL A 101 7.60 2.33 15.32
C VAL A 101 8.02 1.11 14.51
N ARG A 102 9.15 0.48 14.84
CA ARG A 102 9.60 -0.75 14.19
C ARG A 102 8.69 -1.94 14.52
N SER A 103 8.02 -1.91 15.67
CA SER A 103 7.03 -2.89 16.09
C SER A 103 5.68 -2.72 15.36
N ALA A 104 5.46 -1.59 14.67
CA ALA A 104 4.28 -1.38 13.83
C ALA A 104 4.34 -2.20 12.53
N GLU A 105 5.52 -2.35 11.91
CA GLU A 105 5.61 -3.04 10.62
C GLU A 105 5.08 -4.49 10.69
N PRO A 106 5.42 -5.31 11.70
CA PRO A 106 4.81 -6.64 11.89
C PRO A 106 3.29 -6.62 12.04
N PHE A 107 2.72 -5.62 12.71
CA PHE A 107 1.26 -5.46 12.82
C PHE A 107 0.62 -5.23 11.45
N PHE A 108 1.17 -4.32 10.65
CA PHE A 108 0.64 -4.08 9.30
C PHE A 108 0.91 -5.23 8.32
N ALA A 109 1.96 -6.02 8.52
CA ALA A 109 2.21 -7.21 7.71
C ALA A 109 1.06 -8.21 7.79
N VAL A 110 0.44 -8.38 8.97
CA VAL A 110 -0.75 -9.22 9.14
C VAL A 110 -1.89 -8.73 8.23
N LEU A 111 -2.21 -7.43 8.30
CA LEU A 111 -3.29 -6.83 7.51
C LEU A 111 -2.99 -6.91 6.01
N ALA A 112 -1.76 -6.63 5.62
CA ALA A 112 -1.30 -6.70 4.23
C ALA A 112 -1.39 -8.13 3.68
N ALA A 113 -1.04 -9.14 4.48
CA ALA A 113 -1.12 -10.54 4.08
C ALA A 113 -2.58 -11.00 3.92
N LEU A 114 -3.47 -10.62 4.85
CA LEU A 114 -4.91 -10.85 4.72
C LEU A 114 -5.48 -10.16 3.47
N GLY A 115 -4.94 -8.98 3.13
CA GLY A 115 -5.19 -8.24 1.90
C GLY A 115 -4.59 -8.82 0.62
N LYS A 116 -3.95 -9.99 0.67
CA LYS A 116 -3.30 -10.64 -0.48
C LYS A 116 -2.17 -9.82 -1.12
N THR A 117 -1.36 -9.14 -0.30
CA THR A 117 -0.11 -8.50 -0.73
C THR A 117 0.91 -9.55 -1.18
N ASP A 118 1.57 -9.31 -2.31
CA ASP A 118 2.59 -10.21 -2.87
C ASP A 118 4.02 -9.75 -2.54
N LEU A 119 4.24 -8.43 -2.41
CA LEU A 119 5.54 -7.84 -2.04
C LEU A 119 5.42 -6.90 -0.83
N PHE A 120 6.16 -7.21 0.23
CA PHE A 120 6.23 -6.42 1.45
C PHE A 120 7.53 -5.61 1.46
N ARG A 121 7.42 -4.28 1.37
CA ARG A 121 8.55 -3.35 1.54
C ARG A 121 8.63 -2.94 3.00
N THR A 122 9.72 -3.32 3.66
CA THR A 122 9.89 -3.26 5.12
C THR A 122 11.34 -2.95 5.47
N HIS A 123 11.58 -2.42 6.68
CA HIS A 123 12.92 -2.33 7.27
C HIS A 123 13.21 -3.50 8.23
N GLU A 124 12.16 -4.21 8.68
CA GLU A 124 12.22 -5.23 9.73
C GLU A 124 12.10 -6.65 9.16
N VAL A 125 12.87 -6.97 8.12
CA VAL A 125 12.76 -8.22 7.34
C VAL A 125 12.62 -9.49 8.21
N PRO A 126 13.47 -9.74 9.24
CA PRO A 126 13.34 -10.95 10.05
C PRO A 126 12.03 -11.01 10.84
N ARG A 127 11.54 -9.87 11.34
CA ARG A 127 10.30 -9.79 12.12
C ARG A 127 9.09 -10.06 11.23
N ILE A 128 9.07 -9.45 10.03
CA ILE A 128 7.99 -9.67 9.06
C ILE A 128 7.96 -11.14 8.64
N ARG A 129 9.11 -11.71 8.31
CA ARG A 129 9.21 -13.12 7.92
C ARG A 129 8.63 -14.06 9.00
N ALA A 130 9.02 -13.87 10.26
CA ALA A 130 8.52 -14.70 11.35
C ALA A 130 6.99 -14.64 11.50
N VAL A 131 6.40 -13.45 11.35
CA VAL A 131 4.93 -13.28 11.39
C VAL A 131 4.25 -13.99 10.21
N LEU A 132 4.75 -13.78 8.99
CA LEU A 132 4.16 -14.40 7.78
C LEU A 132 4.26 -15.92 7.81
N GLU A 133 5.40 -16.48 8.22
CA GLU A 133 5.61 -17.92 8.42
C GLU A 133 4.65 -18.48 9.47
N THR A 134 4.43 -17.76 10.57
CA THR A 134 3.48 -18.14 11.63
C THR A 134 2.04 -18.19 11.11
N MET A 135 1.67 -17.23 10.28
CA MET A 135 0.33 -17.15 9.69
C MET A 135 0.08 -18.21 8.61
N LYS A 136 1.12 -18.80 8.01
CA LYS A 136 1.03 -19.76 6.87
C LYS A 136 0.25 -19.20 5.67
N VAL A 137 0.40 -17.91 5.40
CA VAL A 137 -0.33 -17.18 4.35
C VAL A 137 0.52 -16.80 3.14
N VAL A 138 1.85 -17.02 3.22
CA VAL A 138 2.83 -16.78 2.14
C VAL A 138 3.77 -17.98 2.06
#